data_AF-A0A7V2YAW8-F1
#
_entry.id   AF-A0A7V2YAW8-F1
#
_cell.length_a   1.000
_cell.length_b   1.000
_cell.length_c   1.000
_cell.angle_alpha   90.00
_cell.angle_beta   90.00
_cell.angle_gamma   90.00
#
_symmetry.space_group_name_H-M   'P 1'
#
loop_
_entity.id
_entity.type
_entity.pdbx_description
1 polymer ?
#
loop_
_entity_poly.entity_id
_entity_poly.type
_entity_poly.pdbx_seq_one_letter_code
_entity_poly.pdbx_strand_id
1 'polypeptide(L)'
;MKINGSGGYTPIQSLIQRVRSQEELRASQPQAQGQAVGERVEISPQAREIQKLKEILEQMPEIREKRVEELKNMIQEGRYKVDLEKLSDRILEALLLGDL
;
A
#
# COMPACT_ATOMS: atom_id res chain seq x y z
N MET A 1 26.93 1.73 25.64
CA MET A 1 25.70 1.57 24.84
C MET A 1 25.52 0.08 24.57
N LYS A 2 24.39 -0.54 24.95
CA LYS A 2 24.11 -1.98 24.75
C LYS A 2 22.90 -2.13 23.84
N ILE A 3 23.07 -2.68 22.64
CA ILE A 3 21.96 -3.18 21.82
C ILE A 3 21.81 -4.67 22.10
N ASN A 4 20.65 -5.06 22.62
CA ASN A 4 20.37 -6.41 23.10
C ASN A 4 20.13 -7.39 21.94
N GLY A 5 20.82 -8.54 22.05
CA GLY A 5 20.52 -9.86 21.52
C GLY A 5 19.56 -9.98 20.34
N SER A 6 20.12 -10.26 19.17
CA SER A 6 19.44 -10.93 18.06
C SER A 6 18.89 -12.29 18.52
N GLY A 7 17.66 -12.29 19.05
CA GLY A 7 16.90 -13.49 19.39
C GLY A 7 16.45 -14.19 18.12
N GLY A 8 16.89 -15.43 17.93
CA GLY A 8 16.61 -16.23 16.75
C GLY A 8 15.12 -16.41 16.48
N TYR A 9 14.67 -15.96 15.32
CA TYR A 9 13.36 -16.28 14.79
C TYR A 9 13.35 -17.75 14.37
N THR A 10 12.70 -18.62 15.14
CA THR A 10 12.35 -19.97 14.68
C THR A 10 10.83 -20.17 14.73
N PRO A 11 10.10 -19.64 13.73
CA PRO A 11 8.65 -19.88 13.60
C PRO A 11 8.30 -21.38 13.49
N ILE A 12 9.24 -22.19 13.01
CA ILE A 12 9.04 -23.63 12.77
C ILE A 12 9.02 -24.43 14.09
N GLN A 13 9.81 -24.04 15.09
CA GLN A 13 9.89 -24.81 16.35
C GLN A 13 8.59 -24.74 17.16
N SER A 14 7.96 -23.56 17.20
CA SER A 14 6.66 -23.38 17.87
C SER A 14 5.50 -24.03 17.10
N LEU A 15 5.63 -24.16 15.78
CA LEU A 15 4.67 -24.89 14.94
C LEU A 15 4.72 -26.40 15.21
N ILE A 16 5.93 -26.98 15.29
CA ILE A 16 6.15 -28.40 15.57
C ILE A 16 5.61 -28.78 16.96
N GLN A 17 5.79 -27.92 17.97
CA GLN A 17 5.24 -28.16 19.30
C GLN A 17 3.71 -28.18 19.33
N ARG A 18 3.04 -27.32 18.53
CA ARG A 18 1.58 -27.31 18.44
C ARG A 18 1.01 -28.52 17.72
N VAL A 19 1.69 -29.04 16.71
CA VAL A 19 1.24 -30.28 16.03
C VAL A 19 1.33 -31.46 17.01
N ARG A 20 2.43 -31.55 17.77
CA ARG A 20 2.65 -32.62 18.75
C ARG A 20 1.62 -32.60 19.89
N SER A 21 1.32 -31.42 20.44
CA SER A 21 0.30 -31.31 21.50
C SER A 21 -1.13 -31.51 20.98
N GLN A 22 -1.37 -31.29 19.68
CA GLN A 22 -2.68 -31.56 19.06
C GLN A 22 -2.93 -33.06 18.82
N GLU A 23 -1.88 -33.87 18.64
CA GLU A 23 -2.00 -35.33 18.54
C GLU A 23 -2.39 -35.98 19.87
N GLU A 24 -1.88 -35.48 21.01
CA GLU A 24 -2.23 -35.99 22.34
C GLU A 24 -3.68 -35.64 22.75
N LEU A 25 -4.23 -34.53 22.25
CA LEU A 25 -5.60 -34.07 22.54
C LEU A 25 -6.66 -34.69 21.63
N ARG A 26 -6.29 -35.15 20.43
CA ARG A 26 -7.21 -35.80 19.47
C ARG A 26 -7.60 -37.24 19.88
N ALA A 27 -6.87 -37.86 20.79
CA ALA A 27 -7.16 -39.22 21.26
C ALA A 27 -8.30 -39.31 22.31
N SER A 28 -8.87 -38.18 22.79
CA SER A 28 -9.78 -38.20 23.96
C SER A 28 -11.11 -37.43 23.83
N GLN A 29 -11.59 -37.01 22.65
CA GLN A 29 -12.98 -36.51 22.54
C GLN A 29 -13.55 -36.37 21.11
N PRO A 30 -14.85 -36.67 20.92
CA PRO A 30 -15.54 -36.54 19.63
C PRO A 30 -15.94 -35.09 19.30
N GLN A 31 -15.68 -34.72 18.04
CA GLN A 31 -16.21 -33.60 17.25
C GLN A 31 -16.82 -32.39 18.00
N ALA A 32 -16.04 -31.31 18.10
CA ALA A 32 -16.56 -29.94 18.18
C ALA A 32 -15.93 -29.09 17.07
N GLN A 33 -16.79 -28.68 16.14
CA GLN A 33 -16.76 -27.53 15.24
C GLN A 33 -15.40 -26.84 15.01
N GLY A 34 -14.95 -26.91 13.75
CA GLY A 34 -13.77 -26.24 13.25
C GLY A 34 -13.80 -24.74 13.49
N GLN A 35 -13.07 -24.29 14.51
CA GLN A 35 -12.54 -22.95 14.54
C GLN A 35 -11.36 -22.92 13.57
N ALA A 36 -11.57 -22.26 12.42
CA ALA A 36 -10.51 -21.85 11.53
C ALA A 36 -9.45 -21.13 12.39
N VAL A 37 -8.31 -21.80 12.58
CA VAL A 37 -7.11 -21.21 13.17
C VAL A 37 -6.67 -20.14 12.19
N GLY A 38 -7.21 -18.94 12.36
CA GLY A 38 -6.87 -17.78 11.55
C GLY A 38 -5.36 -17.62 11.60
N GLU A 39 -4.72 -17.84 10.46
CA GLU A 39 -3.31 -17.55 10.26
C GLU A 39 -3.06 -16.12 10.75
N ARG A 40 -2.23 -15.99 11.78
CA ARG A 40 -1.87 -14.68 12.32
C ARG A 40 -0.94 -14.02 11.30
N VAL A 41 -1.52 -13.26 10.39
CA VAL A 41 -0.77 -12.50 9.38
C VAL A 41 0.00 -11.39 10.10
N GLU A 42 1.31 -11.59 10.27
CA GLU A 42 2.20 -10.54 10.74
C GLU A 42 2.56 -9.61 9.57
N ILE A 43 1.86 -8.48 9.49
CA ILE A 43 2.14 -7.44 8.50
C ILE A 43 3.53 -6.85 8.80
N SER A 44 4.45 -7.00 7.84
CA SER A 44 5.80 -6.43 7.90
C SER A 44 5.76 -4.89 8.02
N PRO A 45 6.79 -4.26 8.61
CA PRO A 45 6.83 -2.80 8.75
C PRO A 45 6.71 -2.07 7.39
N GLN A 46 7.34 -2.57 6.34
CA GLN A 46 7.24 -2.02 4.98
C GLN A 46 5.81 -2.11 4.42
N ALA A 47 5.10 -3.21 4.68
CA ALA A 47 3.71 -3.35 4.24
C ALA A 47 2.77 -2.38 4.97
N ARG A 48 3.06 -2.00 6.23
CA ARG A 48 2.33 -0.96 6.95
C ARG A 48 2.58 0.43 6.36
N GLU A 49 3.82 0.70 5.97
CA GLU A 49 4.19 1.99 5.35
C GLU A 49 3.53 2.18 3.99
N ILE A 50 3.51 1.14 3.15
CA ILE A 50 2.79 1.17 1.87
C ILE A 50 1.28 1.38 2.08
N GLN A 51 0.67 0.71 3.07
CA GLN A 51 -0.75 0.91 3.40
C GLN A 51 -1.04 2.35 3.83
N LYS A 52 -0.19 2.92 4.69
CA LYS A 52 -0.32 4.32 5.11
C LYS A 52 -0.19 5.29 3.93
N LEU A 53 0.76 5.05 3.02
CA LEU A 53 0.93 5.85 1.81
C LEU A 53 -0.30 5.76 0.89
N LYS A 54 -0.87 4.56 0.72
CA LYS A 54 -2.11 4.37 -0.03
C LYS A 54 -3.29 5.13 0.57
N GLU A 55 -3.48 5.03 1.88
CA GLU A 55 -4.56 5.73 2.57
C GLU A 55 -4.44 7.25 2.41
N ILE A 56 -3.21 7.78 2.50
CA ILE A 56 -2.95 9.20 2.23
C ILE A 56 -3.31 9.57 0.79
N LEU A 57 -2.90 8.75 -0.19
CA LEU A 57 -3.21 8.99 -1.60
C LEU A 57 -4.71 8.95 -1.89
N GLU A 58 -5.45 8.04 -1.27
CA GLU A 58 -6.91 7.94 -1.38
C GLU A 58 -7.64 9.13 -0.74
N GLN A 59 -7.06 9.73 0.30
CA GLN A 59 -7.59 10.94 0.93
C GLN A 59 -7.26 12.23 0.16
N MET A 60 -6.33 12.17 -0.81
CA MET A 60 -6.02 13.36 -1.61
C MET A 60 -7.19 13.67 -2.54
N PRO A 61 -7.56 14.96 -2.68
CA PRO A 61 -8.61 15.33 -3.62
C PRO A 61 -8.18 15.01 -5.05
N GLU A 62 -9.09 14.44 -5.83
CA GLU A 62 -8.87 14.17 -7.26
C GLU A 62 -8.49 15.44 -8.02
N ILE A 63 -9.06 16.58 -7.60
CA ILE A 63 -8.83 17.89 -8.20
C ILE A 63 -8.16 18.82 -7.19
N ARG A 64 -7.00 19.38 -7.57
CA ARG A 64 -6.32 20.42 -6.78
C ARG A 64 -6.94 21.78 -7.09
N GLU A 65 -8.11 22.06 -6.53
CA GLU A 65 -8.91 23.27 -6.85
C GLU A 65 -8.11 24.57 -6.79
N LYS A 66 -7.31 24.76 -5.73
CA LYS A 66 -6.43 25.94 -5.58
C LYS A 66 -5.50 26.13 -6.77
N ARG A 67 -4.91 25.04 -7.29
CA ARG A 67 -4.01 25.09 -8.43
C ARG A 67 -4.75 25.46 -9.72
N VAL A 68 -5.98 24.95 -9.87
CA VAL A 68 -6.86 25.28 -10.99
C VAL A 68 -7.23 26.76 -10.98
N GLU A 69 -7.60 27.29 -9.81
CA GLU A 69 -7.94 28.71 -9.65
C GLU A 69 -6.74 29.63 -9.94
N GLU A 70 -5.56 29.30 -9.41
CA GLU A 70 -4.32 30.02 -9.73
C GLU A 70 -4.05 30.05 -11.24
N LEU A 71 -4.18 28.90 -11.93
CA LEU A 71 -3.98 28.81 -13.37
C LEU A 71 -5.03 29.63 -14.13
N LYS A 72 -6.30 29.56 -13.74
CA LYS A 72 -7.38 30.35 -14.34
C LYS A 72 -7.10 31.85 -14.23
N ASN A 73 -6.70 32.32 -13.04
CA ASN A 73 -6.37 33.72 -12.81
C ASN A 73 -5.19 34.17 -13.69
N MET A 74 -4.10 33.39 -13.74
CA MET A 74 -2.96 33.71 -14.61
C MET A 74 -3.34 33.78 -16.09
N ILE A 75 -4.27 32.93 -16.55
CA ILE A 75 -4.78 32.96 -17.94
C ILE A 75 -5.62 34.22 -18.17
N GLN A 76 -6.54 34.55 -17.25
CA GLN A 76 -7.38 35.74 -17.35
C GLN A 76 -6.57 37.03 -17.35
N GLU A 77 -5.51 37.09 -16.56
CA GLU A 77 -4.60 38.23 -16.47
C GLU A 77 -3.58 38.27 -17.63
N GLY A 78 -3.60 37.28 -18.53
CA GLY A 78 -2.66 37.18 -19.66
C GLY A 78 -1.20 36.92 -19.26
N ARG A 79 -0.95 36.53 -18.01
CA ARG A 79 0.40 36.25 -17.48
C ARG A 79 0.81 34.79 -17.62
N TYR A 80 -0.11 33.92 -18.02
CA TYR A 80 0.19 32.53 -18.29
C TYR A 80 1.05 32.40 -19.56
N LYS A 81 2.30 31.96 -19.39
CA LYS A 81 3.22 31.69 -20.50
C LYS A 81 3.16 30.23 -20.88
N VAL A 82 2.79 29.96 -22.12
CA VAL A 82 2.86 28.62 -22.71
C VAL A 82 4.29 28.35 -23.13
N ASP A 83 4.80 27.20 -22.74
CA ASP A 83 6.07 26.67 -23.20
C ASP A 83 5.83 25.90 -24.51
N LEU A 84 6.37 26.41 -25.62
CA LEU A 84 6.11 25.87 -26.96
C LEU A 84 6.72 24.49 -27.16
N GLU A 85 7.84 24.19 -26.51
CA GLU A 85 8.48 22.88 -26.58
C GLU A 85 7.58 21.84 -25.92
N LYS A 86 7.15 22.13 -24.67
CA LYS A 86 6.20 21.28 -23.95
C LYS A 86 4.88 21.12 -24.68
N LEU A 87 4.36 22.17 -25.31
CA LEU A 87 3.13 22.09 -26.09
C LEU A 87 3.29 21.14 -27.28
N SER A 88 4.40 21.26 -28.01
CA SER A 88 4.69 20.43 -29.18
C SER A 88 4.81 18.96 -28.80
N ASP A 89 5.53 18.66 -27.71
CA ASP A 89 5.64 17.29 -27.18
C ASP A 89 4.28 16.69 -26.85
N ARG A 90 3.38 17.47 -26.21
CA ARG A 90 2.02 17.03 -25.88
C ARG A 90 1.15 16.80 -27.11
N ILE A 91 1.29 17.63 -28.14
CA ILE A 91 0.57 17.43 -29.40
C ILE A 91 1.04 16.15 -30.08
N LEU A 92 2.36 15.92 -30.15
CA LEU A 92 2.92 14.70 -30.72
C LEU A 92 2.50 13.46 -29.94
N GLU A 93 2.55 13.51 -28.61
CA GLU A 93 2.07 12.44 -27.72
C GLU A 93 0.60 12.11 -27.99
N ALA A 94 -0.27 13.12 -28.04
CA ALA A 94 -1.70 12.92 -28.28
C ALA A 94 -2.00 12.39 -29.70
N LEU A 95 -1.24 12.79 -30.72
CA LEU A 95 -1.33 12.23 -32.07
C LEU A 95 -0.93 10.74 -32.11
N LEU A 96 0.09 10.35 -31.33
CA LEU A 96 0.58 8.97 -31.27
C LEU A 96 -0.38 8.05 -30.52
N LEU A 97 -1.10 8.58 -29.52
CA LEU A 97 -2.11 7.86 -28.75
C LEU A 97 -3.46 7.77 -29.48
N GLY A 98 -3.66 8.56 -30.54
CA GLY A 98 -4.92 8.61 -31.30
C GLY A 98 -6.05 9.33 -30.56
N ASP A 99 -5.70 10.20 -29.61
CA ASP A 99 -6.65 10.97 -28.79
C ASP A 99 -7.12 12.28 -29.47
N LEU A 100 -6.56 12.60 -30.65
CA LEU A 100 -6.95 13.68 -31.56
C LEU A 100 -7.65 13.14 -32.81
#